data_AF-A0A5K1AHA3-F1
#
_entry.id   AF-A0A5K1AHA3-F1
#
_cell.length_a   1.000
_cell.length_b   1.000
_cell.length_c   1.000
_cell.angle_alpha   90.00
_cell.angle_beta   90.00
_cell.angle_gamma   90.00
#
_symmetry.space_group_name_H-M   'P 1'
#
loop_
_entity.id
_entity.type
_entity.pdbx_description
1 polymer ?
#
loop_
_entity_poly.entity_id
_entity_poly.type
_entity_poly.pdbx_seq_one_letter_code
_entity_poly.pdbx_strand_id
1 'polypeptide(L)'
;VMSIMRGCLKDLPTYQWLTTLSQLVSRICHQNEEVVRLVKHIITTVLQEYPQQALWIMAGVSKSTISARREAAAEILRSARKGSRHGSNQDKLFIEFACLIDHLIKLCFHGGHPKARMINIGSDFATLKRMMPVGVIMPVQQALTVNLPVHGLSRSELHGRDLFSADLPTISGIADEAEILSSLQKPKK
;
A
#
# COMPACT_ATOMS: atom_id res chain seq x y z
N VAL A 1 6.23 -28.95 -5.01
CA VAL A 1 6.22 -27.47 -5.18
C VAL A 1 5.79 -26.72 -3.93
N MET A 2 4.61 -27.00 -3.34
CA MET A 2 4.12 -26.24 -2.17
C MET A 2 5.03 -26.31 -0.93
N SER A 3 5.63 -27.47 -0.64
CA SER A 3 6.60 -27.61 0.46
C SER A 3 7.86 -26.78 0.23
N ILE A 4 8.36 -26.75 -1.01
CA ILE A 4 9.53 -25.94 -1.41
C ILE A 4 9.22 -24.46 -1.20
N MET A 5 8.07 -23.98 -1.68
CA MET A 5 7.70 -22.57 -1.53
C MET A 5 7.52 -22.15 -0.07
N ARG A 6 6.99 -23.04 0.79
CA ARG A 6 6.94 -22.80 2.24
C ARG A 6 8.34 -22.73 2.85
N GLY A 7 9.26 -23.60 2.43
CA GLY A 7 10.68 -23.50 2.79
C GLY A 7 11.28 -22.17 2.35
N CYS A 8 11.09 -21.78 1.09
CA CYS A 8 11.57 -20.50 0.56
C CYS A 8 11.02 -19.29 1.33
N LEU A 9 9.77 -19.31 1.78
CA LEU A 9 9.23 -18.22 2.60
C LEU A 9 9.96 -18.09 3.95
N LYS A 10 10.43 -19.19 4.52
CA LYS A 10 11.22 -19.20 5.75
C LYS A 10 12.68 -18.81 5.51
N ASP A 11 13.24 -19.24 4.39
CA ASP A 11 14.69 -19.16 4.14
C ASP A 11 15.09 -17.86 3.42
N LEU A 12 14.22 -17.32 2.55
CA LEU A 12 14.46 -16.10 1.79
C LEU A 12 14.11 -14.84 2.61
N PRO A 13 14.89 -13.75 2.48
CA PRO A 13 14.55 -12.47 3.06
C PRO A 13 13.22 -11.90 2.55
N THR A 14 12.42 -11.30 3.44
CA THR A 14 11.10 -10.76 3.12
C THR A 14 11.12 -9.69 2.02
N TYR A 15 12.20 -8.90 1.91
CA TYR A 15 12.32 -7.87 0.86
C TYR A 15 12.30 -8.45 -0.56
N GLN A 16 12.73 -9.70 -0.76
CA GLN A 16 12.69 -10.35 -2.08
C GLN A 16 11.23 -10.59 -2.50
N TRP A 17 10.39 -11.02 -1.56
CA TRP A 17 8.96 -11.18 -1.80
C TRP A 17 8.27 -9.84 -2.09
N LEU A 18 8.71 -8.75 -1.44
CA LEU A 18 8.21 -7.40 -1.70
C LEU A 18 8.42 -6.99 -3.17
N THR A 19 9.57 -7.31 -3.78
CA THR A 19 9.81 -7.00 -5.21
C THR A 19 8.81 -7.67 -6.15
N THR A 20 8.26 -8.82 -5.74
CA THR A 20 7.27 -9.60 -6.50
C THR A 20 5.83 -9.40 -6.00
N LEU A 21 5.60 -8.44 -5.11
CA LEU A 21 4.31 -8.31 -4.42
C LEU A 21 3.17 -8.05 -5.39
N SER A 22 3.38 -7.21 -6.42
CA SER A 22 2.35 -6.94 -7.44
C SER A 22 1.91 -8.20 -8.18
N GLN A 23 2.85 -9.10 -8.48
CA GLN A 23 2.60 -10.38 -9.15
C GLN A 23 1.84 -11.33 -8.22
N LEU A 24 2.20 -11.37 -6.93
CA LEU A 24 1.48 -12.15 -5.91
C LEU A 24 0.04 -11.65 -5.74
N VAL A 25 -0.16 -10.33 -5.65
CA VAL A 25 -1.48 -9.71 -5.53
C VAL A 25 -2.37 -10.04 -6.73
N SER A 26 -1.80 -10.22 -7.93
CA SER A 26 -2.55 -10.65 -9.11
C SER A 26 -3.16 -12.06 -8.99
N ARG A 27 -2.65 -12.90 -8.08
CA ARG A 27 -3.01 -14.32 -7.90
C ARG A 27 -3.83 -14.64 -6.66
N ILE A 28 -4.31 -13.63 -5.91
CA ILE A 28 -5.08 -13.84 -4.67
C ILE A 28 -6.44 -14.52 -4.87
N CYS A 29 -6.92 -14.63 -6.11
CA CYS A 29 -8.15 -15.31 -6.51
C CYS A 29 -7.91 -16.42 -7.54
N HIS A 30 -6.75 -17.10 -7.46
CA HIS A 30 -6.44 -18.23 -8.33
C HIS A 30 -7.40 -19.41 -8.09
N GLN A 31 -7.66 -20.25 -9.10
CA GLN A 31 -8.59 -21.38 -9.00
C GLN A 31 -8.10 -22.46 -8.01
N ASN A 32 -6.78 -22.67 -7.94
CA ASN A 32 -6.18 -23.58 -6.98
C ASN A 32 -6.11 -22.96 -5.58
N GLU A 33 -6.90 -23.50 -4.64
CA GLU A 33 -6.99 -23.01 -3.26
C GLU A 33 -5.68 -23.09 -2.48
N GLU A 34 -4.85 -24.11 -2.74
CA GLU A 34 -3.56 -24.23 -2.05
C GLU A 34 -2.62 -23.09 -2.45
N VAL A 35 -2.61 -22.74 -3.74
CA VAL A 35 -1.86 -21.59 -4.26
C VAL A 35 -2.37 -20.31 -3.61
N VAL A 36 -3.68 -20.10 -3.55
CA VAL A 36 -4.27 -18.92 -2.90
C VAL A 36 -3.85 -18.84 -1.44
N ARG A 37 -3.91 -19.95 -0.70
CA ARG A 37 -3.53 -20.01 0.72
C ARG A 37 -2.07 -19.60 0.92
N LEU A 38 -1.17 -20.12 0.10
CA LEU A 38 0.25 -19.77 0.14
C LEU A 38 0.50 -18.31 -0.26
N VAL A 39 -0.11 -17.83 -1.35
CA VAL A 39 0.03 -16.44 -1.81
C VAL A 39 -0.45 -15.47 -0.74
N LYS A 40 -1.62 -15.72 -0.13
CA LYS A 40 -2.14 -14.92 0.99
C LYS A 40 -1.15 -14.89 2.17
N HIS A 41 -0.53 -16.03 2.48
CA HIS A 41 0.46 -16.13 3.55
C HIS A 41 1.70 -15.29 3.26
N ILE A 42 2.28 -15.40 2.06
CA ILE A 42 3.45 -14.61 1.64
C ILE A 42 3.13 -13.11 1.70
N ILE A 43 2.00 -12.68 1.14
CA ILE A 43 1.59 -11.27 1.16
C ILE A 43 1.41 -10.77 2.59
N THR A 44 0.83 -11.59 3.47
CA THR A 44 0.65 -11.25 4.89
C THR A 44 2.00 -11.04 5.58
N THR A 45 2.98 -11.90 5.34
CA THR A 45 4.35 -11.75 5.86
C THR A 45 5.00 -10.45 5.37
N VAL A 46 4.86 -10.13 4.08
CA VAL A 46 5.40 -8.88 3.51
C VAL A 46 4.74 -7.64 4.13
N LEU A 47 3.41 -7.65 4.31
CA LEU A 47 2.67 -6.56 4.95
C LEU A 47 3.06 -6.35 6.42
N GLN A 48 3.46 -7.42 7.10
CA GLN A 48 3.88 -7.32 8.50
C GLN A 48 5.26 -6.68 8.64
N GLU A 49 6.16 -6.89 7.67
CA GLU A 49 7.53 -6.37 7.73
C GLU A 49 7.71 -5.02 7.02
N TYR A 50 7.04 -4.80 5.88
CA TYR A 50 7.12 -3.57 5.08
C TYR A 50 5.72 -2.95 4.85
N PRO A 51 4.97 -2.61 5.91
CA PRO A 51 3.58 -2.15 5.78
C PRO A 51 3.46 -0.88 4.91
N GLN A 52 4.39 0.07 5.05
CA GLN A 52 4.37 1.35 4.33
C GLN A 52 4.33 1.17 2.81
N GLN A 53 5.19 0.30 2.26
CA GLN A 53 5.28 0.02 0.83
C GLN A 53 4.16 -0.92 0.38
N ALA A 54 3.91 -1.99 1.13
CA ALA A 54 2.97 -3.02 0.75
C ALA A 54 1.51 -2.53 0.75
N LEU A 55 1.15 -1.60 1.64
CA LEU A 55 -0.18 -1.01 1.69
C LEU A 55 -0.53 -0.25 0.39
N TRP A 56 0.42 0.47 -0.21
CA TRP A 56 0.22 1.13 -1.50
C TRP A 56 -0.09 0.15 -2.62
N ILE A 57 0.57 -1.01 -2.65
CA ILE A 57 0.31 -2.06 -3.64
C ILE A 57 -1.07 -2.72 -3.38
N MET A 58 -1.47 -2.85 -2.12
CA MET A 58 -2.76 -3.42 -1.72
C MET A 58 -3.95 -2.47 -1.90
N ALA A 59 -3.72 -1.15 -1.96
CA ALA A 59 -4.77 -0.13 -1.99
C ALA A 59 -5.80 -0.40 -3.10
N GLY A 60 -5.33 -0.60 -4.34
CA GLY A 60 -6.21 -0.83 -5.48
C GLY A 60 -7.08 -2.09 -5.35
N VAL A 61 -6.48 -3.20 -4.90
CA VAL A 61 -7.23 -4.47 -4.78
C VAL A 61 -8.22 -4.45 -3.60
N SER A 62 -7.89 -3.73 -2.53
CA SER A 62 -8.78 -3.57 -1.36
C SER A 62 -10.07 -2.78 -1.67
N LYS A 63 -10.07 -1.98 -2.74
CA LYS A 63 -11.22 -1.18 -3.20
C LYS A 63 -11.75 -1.66 -4.56
N SER A 64 -11.43 -2.90 -4.92
CA SER A 64 -11.89 -3.55 -6.16
C SER A 64 -13.41 -3.61 -6.26
N THR A 65 -13.93 -3.46 -7.48
CA THR A 65 -15.34 -3.67 -7.82
C THR A 65 -15.72 -5.16 -7.81
N ILE A 66 -14.75 -6.05 -8.06
CA ILE A 66 -14.92 -7.50 -7.99
C ILE A 66 -14.91 -7.96 -6.53
N SER A 67 -16.02 -8.52 -6.04
CA SER A 67 -16.20 -8.87 -4.61
C SER A 67 -15.17 -9.87 -4.11
N ALA A 68 -14.93 -10.95 -4.86
CA ALA A 68 -13.95 -11.98 -4.47
C ALA A 68 -12.53 -11.41 -4.24
N ARG A 69 -12.11 -10.44 -5.07
CA ARG A 69 -10.81 -9.76 -4.91
C ARG A 69 -10.78 -8.87 -3.67
N ARG A 70 -11.85 -8.10 -3.45
CA ARG A 70 -11.99 -7.22 -2.28
C ARG A 70 -12.01 -8.02 -0.99
N GLU A 71 -12.75 -9.11 -0.93
CA GLU A 71 -12.82 -10.01 0.22
C GLU A 71 -11.48 -10.68 0.51
N ALA A 72 -10.80 -11.20 -0.53
CA ALA A 72 -9.46 -11.76 -0.38
C ALA A 72 -8.45 -10.73 0.14
N ALA A 73 -8.48 -9.50 -0.37
CA ALA A 73 -7.63 -8.42 0.12
C ALA A 73 -7.95 -8.03 1.58
N ALA A 74 -9.23 -7.93 1.94
CA ALA A 74 -9.67 -7.64 3.30
C ALA A 74 -9.23 -8.72 4.29
N GLU A 75 -9.28 -9.99 3.88
CA GLU A 75 -8.78 -11.11 4.67
C GLU A 75 -7.28 -11.00 4.95
N ILE A 76 -6.47 -10.71 3.92
CA ILE A 76 -5.01 -10.51 4.05
C ILE A 76 -4.73 -9.32 4.98
N LEU A 77 -5.34 -8.16 4.74
CA LEU A 77 -5.11 -6.95 5.56
C LEU A 77 -5.48 -7.17 7.03
N ARG A 78 -6.60 -7.85 7.29
CA ARG A 78 -7.02 -8.21 8.65
C ARG A 78 -6.04 -9.17 9.31
N SER A 79 -5.55 -10.17 8.58
CA SER A 79 -4.56 -11.13 9.09
C SER A 79 -3.22 -10.46 9.38
N ALA A 80 -2.76 -9.56 8.51
CA ALA A 80 -1.54 -8.78 8.71
C ALA A 80 -1.65 -7.90 9.96
N ARG A 81 -2.76 -7.15 10.07
CA ARG A 81 -3.05 -6.27 11.21
C ARG A 81 -3.13 -7.03 12.54
N LYS A 82 -3.74 -8.22 12.56
CA LYS A 82 -3.78 -9.08 13.77
C LYS A 82 -2.41 -9.54 14.26
N GLY A 83 -1.41 -9.62 13.38
CA GLY A 83 -0.04 -9.91 13.77
C GLY A 83 0.66 -8.74 14.46
N SER A 84 0.12 -7.52 14.34
CA SER A 84 0.61 -6.35 15.07
C SER A 84 0.01 -6.29 16.48
N ARG A 85 0.75 -5.78 17.46
CA ARG A 85 0.22 -5.53 18.80
C ARG A 85 -0.84 -4.43 18.71
N HIS A 86 -2.00 -4.64 19.34
CA HIS A 86 -3.06 -3.63 19.33
C HIS A 86 -2.56 -2.31 19.92
N GLY A 87 -2.88 -1.19 19.25
CA GLY A 87 -2.38 0.13 19.64
C GLY A 87 -0.92 0.43 19.26
N SER A 88 -0.21 -0.51 18.62
CA SER A 88 1.11 -0.26 18.06
C SER A 88 1.08 0.78 16.94
N ASN A 89 2.23 1.37 16.63
CA ASN A 89 2.36 2.31 15.51
C ASN A 89 1.92 1.69 14.17
N GLN A 90 2.17 0.39 13.99
CA GLN A 90 1.75 -0.35 12.82
C GLN A 90 0.22 -0.51 12.75
N ASP A 91 -0.44 -0.84 13.87
CA ASP A 91 -1.91 -0.90 13.94
C ASP A 91 -2.55 0.43 13.55
N LYS A 92 -1.99 1.55 14.04
CA LYS A 92 -2.42 2.91 13.67
C LYS A 92 -2.23 3.17 12.17
N LEU A 93 -1.08 2.80 11.60
CA LEU A 93 -0.80 2.95 10.18
C LEU A 93 -1.84 2.25 9.29
N PHE A 94 -2.26 1.02 9.64
CA PHE A 94 -3.32 0.33 8.87
C PHE A 94 -4.65 1.08 8.87
N ILE A 95 -5.03 1.69 10.00
CA ILE A 95 -6.28 2.47 10.13
C ILE A 95 -6.15 3.78 9.36
N GLU A 96 -5.07 4.54 9.59
CA GLU A 96 -4.81 5.82 8.92
C GLU A 96 -4.77 5.66 7.41
N PHE A 97 -4.07 4.62 6.92
CA PHE A 97 -3.97 4.33 5.49
C PHE A 97 -5.33 4.00 4.88
N ALA A 98 -6.15 3.16 5.54
CA ALA A 98 -7.48 2.83 5.04
C ALA A 98 -8.37 4.08 4.92
N CYS A 99 -8.38 4.93 5.96
CA CYS A 99 -9.10 6.19 5.95
C CYS A 99 -8.57 7.14 4.85
N LEU A 100 -7.25 7.23 4.67
CA LEU A 100 -6.63 8.08 3.66
C LEU A 100 -7.09 7.67 2.25
N ILE A 101 -6.97 6.38 1.91
CA ILE A 101 -7.36 5.86 0.59
C ILE A 101 -8.84 6.11 0.31
N ASP A 102 -9.72 5.94 1.29
CA ASP A 102 -11.15 6.22 1.12
C ASP A 102 -11.42 7.69 0.75
N HIS A 103 -10.71 8.63 1.37
CA HIS A 103 -10.87 10.05 1.06
C HIS A 103 -10.22 10.44 -0.28
N LEU A 104 -9.05 9.86 -0.61
CA LEU A 104 -8.43 10.07 -1.92
C LEU A 104 -9.30 9.54 -3.06
N ILE A 105 -9.94 8.38 -2.88
CA ILE A 105 -10.88 7.83 -3.86
C ILE A 105 -12.09 8.75 -4.03
N LYS A 106 -12.66 9.26 -2.94
CA LYS A 106 -13.76 10.25 -3.01
C LYS A 106 -13.34 11.51 -3.76
N LEU A 107 -12.12 12.01 -3.53
CA LEU A 107 -11.55 13.13 -4.27
C LEU A 107 -11.47 12.82 -5.76
N CYS A 108 -10.99 11.63 -6.14
CA CYS A 108 -10.94 11.19 -7.54
C CYS A 108 -12.34 11.20 -8.19
N PHE A 109 -13.35 10.67 -7.51
CA PHE A 109 -14.73 10.59 -8.03
C PHE A 109 -15.55 11.88 -7.88
N HIS A 110 -14.99 12.94 -7.31
CA HIS A 110 -15.66 14.23 -7.23
C HIS A 110 -15.92 14.80 -8.63
N GLY A 111 -17.19 14.88 -9.03
CA GLY A 111 -17.60 15.30 -10.37
C GLY A 111 -17.31 16.77 -10.70
N GLY A 112 -17.07 17.60 -9.67
CA GLY A 112 -16.88 19.05 -9.82
C GLY A 112 -18.05 19.75 -10.51
N HIS A 113 -18.01 21.08 -10.57
CA HIS A 113 -18.92 21.82 -11.44
C HIS A 113 -18.40 21.73 -12.89
N PRO A 114 -19.26 21.59 -13.92
CA PRO A 114 -18.82 21.38 -15.31
C PRO A 114 -17.82 22.40 -15.85
N LYS A 115 -17.89 23.65 -15.35
CA LYS A 115 -17.04 24.79 -15.70
C LYS A 115 -15.95 25.12 -14.67
N ALA A 116 -15.92 24.45 -13.52
CA ALA A 116 -14.94 24.74 -12.49
C ALA A 116 -13.55 24.25 -12.92
N ARG A 117 -12.55 25.13 -12.83
CA ARG A 117 -11.14 24.82 -13.04
C ARG A 117 -10.38 24.56 -11.75
N MET A 118 -11.03 24.79 -10.61
CA MET A 118 -10.46 24.63 -9.27
C MET A 118 -11.47 23.89 -8.38
N ILE A 119 -10.96 23.06 -7.48
CA ILE A 119 -11.71 22.51 -6.34
C ILE A 119 -11.11 23.05 -5.05
N ASN A 120 -11.96 23.32 -4.06
CA ASN A 120 -11.50 23.73 -2.74
C ASN A 120 -11.49 22.50 -1.82
N ILE A 121 -10.32 21.95 -1.59
CA ILE A 121 -10.09 20.80 -0.70
C ILE A 121 -10.41 21.19 0.75
N GLY A 122 -10.14 22.44 1.13
CA GLY A 122 -10.43 22.96 2.47
C GLY A 122 -11.91 22.90 2.84
N SER A 123 -12.82 23.21 1.91
CA SER A 123 -14.27 23.14 2.12
C SER A 123 -14.83 21.76 1.79
N ASP A 124 -14.56 21.26 0.58
CA ASP A 124 -15.25 20.10 0.02
C ASP A 124 -14.71 18.79 0.60
N PHE A 125 -13.46 18.81 1.08
CA PHE A 125 -12.74 17.67 1.65
C PHE A 125 -12.10 18.03 3.00
N ALA A 126 -12.79 18.83 3.82
CA ALA A 126 -12.30 19.28 5.13
C ALA A 126 -11.81 18.13 6.03
N THR A 127 -12.45 16.96 5.97
CA THR A 127 -12.01 15.76 6.70
C THR A 127 -10.64 15.28 6.22
N LEU A 128 -10.39 15.22 4.91
CA LEU A 128 -9.09 14.83 4.36
C LEU A 128 -8.01 15.81 4.79
N LYS A 129 -8.29 17.11 4.76
CA LYS A 129 -7.34 18.13 5.21
C LYS A 129 -7.04 18.03 6.71
N ARG A 130 -8.06 17.81 7.54
CA ARG A 130 -7.92 17.64 9.01
C ARG A 130 -7.21 16.34 9.41
N MET A 131 -7.19 15.34 8.55
CA MET A 131 -6.43 14.11 8.79
C MET A 131 -4.92 14.32 8.74
N MET A 132 -4.44 15.42 8.15
CA MET A 132 -3.01 15.69 8.02
C MET A 132 -2.41 16.28 9.31
N PRO A 133 -1.15 15.95 9.65
CA PRO A 133 -0.25 15.02 8.96
C PRO A 133 -0.62 13.55 9.20
N VAL A 134 -0.30 12.67 8.25
CA VAL A 134 -0.46 11.21 8.41
C VAL A 134 0.89 10.51 8.38
N GLY A 135 1.04 9.43 9.15
CA GLY A 135 2.28 8.64 9.21
C GLY A 135 2.53 7.78 7.96
N VAL A 136 1.89 8.07 6.83
CA VAL A 136 1.95 7.29 5.59
C VAL A 136 3.03 7.87 4.67
N ILE A 137 3.89 7.01 4.12
CA ILE A 137 4.90 7.45 3.14
C ILE A 137 4.24 7.91 1.84
N MET A 138 4.84 8.90 1.19
CA MET A 138 4.47 9.29 -0.16
C MET A 138 4.77 8.15 -1.15
N PRO A 139 3.85 7.85 -2.09
CA PRO A 139 4.03 6.78 -3.07
C PRO A 139 4.95 7.19 -4.23
N VAL A 140 6.10 7.81 -3.91
CA VAL A 140 7.12 8.15 -4.91
C VAL A 140 7.96 6.91 -5.23
N GLN A 141 8.47 6.83 -6.46
CA GLN A 141 9.24 5.66 -6.92
C GLN A 141 10.39 5.33 -5.98
N GLN A 142 11.12 6.33 -5.50
CA GLN A 142 12.25 6.14 -4.56
C GLN A 142 11.84 5.52 -3.22
N ALA A 143 10.63 5.78 -2.74
CA ALA A 143 10.13 5.27 -1.47
C ALA A 143 9.55 3.85 -1.58
N LEU A 144 9.10 3.46 -2.77
CA LEU A 144 8.48 2.16 -3.05
C LEU A 144 9.43 1.16 -3.72
N THR A 145 10.58 1.60 -4.21
CA THR A 145 11.57 0.73 -4.88
C THR A 145 12.56 0.17 -3.87
N VAL A 146 12.70 -1.15 -3.87
CA VAL A 146 13.71 -1.83 -3.05
C VAL A 146 15.08 -1.68 -3.75
N ASN A 147 16.05 -1.12 -3.04
CA ASN A 147 17.45 -1.12 -3.44
C ASN A 147 18.02 -2.52 -3.17
N LEU A 148 18.23 -3.29 -4.24
CA LEU A 148 18.77 -4.63 -4.12
C LEU A 148 20.28 -4.55 -3.81
N PRO A 149 20.76 -5.28 -2.80
CA PRO A 149 22.17 -5.30 -2.48
C PRO A 149 22.99 -5.92 -3.61
N VAL A 150 24.19 -5.38 -3.82
CA VAL A 150 25.14 -5.90 -4.79
C VAL A 150 25.62 -7.29 -4.32
N HIS A 151 25.76 -8.23 -5.26
CA HIS A 151 26.13 -9.63 -4.96
C HIS A 151 27.36 -9.73 -4.06
N GLY A 152 27.27 -10.55 -3.00
CA GLY A 152 28.41 -10.92 -2.13
C GLY A 152 28.30 -10.50 -0.66
N LEU A 153 27.31 -9.69 -0.28
CA LEU A 153 27.10 -9.28 1.11
C LEU A 153 26.42 -10.39 1.93
N SER A 154 26.94 -10.65 3.13
CA SER A 154 26.40 -11.62 4.09
C SER A 154 24.99 -11.24 4.53
N ARG A 155 24.16 -12.25 4.84
CA ARG A 155 22.79 -12.06 5.38
C ARG A 155 22.79 -11.18 6.65
N SER A 156 23.90 -11.15 7.39
CA SER A 156 24.09 -10.29 8.58
C SER A 156 24.42 -8.84 8.25
N GLU A 157 24.99 -8.55 7.08
CA GLU A 157 25.39 -7.20 6.65
C GLU A 157 24.23 -6.43 5.98
N LEU A 158 23.18 -7.15 5.58
CA LEU A 158 21.96 -6.62 4.97
C LEU A 158 20.87 -6.23 5.97
N HIS A 159 20.99 -6.69 7.22
CA HIS A 159 20.09 -6.29 8.30
C HIS A 159 20.46 -4.87 8.75
N GLY A 160 20.09 -3.85 7.95
CA GLY A 160 20.05 -2.47 8.42
C GLY A 160 20.65 -1.40 7.51
N ARG A 161 21.26 -1.72 6.37
CA ARG A 161 21.72 -0.69 5.40
C ARG A 161 20.81 -0.61 4.17
N ASP A 162 19.94 0.41 4.19
CA ASP A 162 19.22 1.08 3.11
C ASP A 162 18.63 0.20 1.98
N LEU A 163 17.80 -0.79 2.35
CA LEU A 163 16.86 -1.41 1.40
C LEU A 163 15.94 -0.37 0.74
N PHE A 164 15.74 0.77 1.41
CA PHE A 164 15.06 1.95 0.88
C PHE A 164 15.92 3.18 1.19
N SER A 165 15.63 4.31 0.55
CA SER A 165 16.26 5.59 0.89
C SER A 165 16.12 5.89 2.39
N ALA A 166 17.19 6.35 3.04
CA ALA A 166 17.20 6.68 4.48
C ALA A 166 16.13 7.71 4.87
N ASP A 167 15.72 8.57 3.94
CA ASP A 167 14.64 9.54 4.12
C ASP A 167 13.41 9.12 3.29
N LEU A 168 12.42 8.54 3.97
CA LEU A 168 11.13 8.19 3.37
C LEU A 168 10.14 9.34 3.66
N PRO A 169 9.85 10.21 2.67
CA PRO A 169 8.98 11.35 2.91
C PRO A 169 7.57 10.89 3.26
N THR A 170 6.99 11.45 4.33
CA THR A 170 5.61 11.24 4.74
C THR A 170 4.71 12.41 4.34
N ILE A 171 3.40 12.20 4.35
CA ILE A 171 2.44 13.24 4.00
C ILE A 171 2.23 14.19 5.18
N SER A 172 2.81 15.39 5.10
CA SER A 172 2.64 16.44 6.11
C SER A 172 1.33 17.22 5.97
N GLY A 173 0.79 17.31 4.76
CA GLY A 173 -0.32 18.21 4.44
C GLY A 173 -0.83 18.02 3.02
N ILE A 174 -1.97 18.65 2.75
CA ILE A 174 -2.57 18.80 1.42
C ILE A 174 -2.92 20.27 1.21
N ALA A 175 -2.75 20.76 -0.02
CA ALA A 175 -3.09 22.13 -0.37
C ALA A 175 -4.61 22.38 -0.29
N ASP A 176 -4.99 23.65 -0.16
CA ASP A 176 -6.39 24.06 0.00
C ASP A 176 -7.19 23.99 -1.29
N GLU A 177 -6.47 24.03 -2.40
CA GLU A 177 -7.05 24.05 -3.73
C GLU A 177 -6.32 23.03 -4.60
N ALA A 178 -7.05 22.42 -5.53
CA ALA A 178 -6.50 21.59 -6.59
C ALA A 178 -7.06 22.01 -7.93
N GLU A 179 -6.22 21.95 -8.96
CA GLU A 179 -6.55 22.38 -10.32
C GLU A 179 -7.24 21.24 -11.07
N ILE A 180 -8.38 21.52 -11.69
CA ILE A 180 -9.03 20.59 -12.63
C ILE A 180 -8.52 20.90 -14.04
N LEU A 181 -7.77 19.95 -14.61
CA LEU A 181 -7.25 20.07 -15.97
C LEU A 181 -8.35 19.89 -17.01
N SER A 182 -8.23 20.58 -18.14
CA SER A 182 -9.27 20.73 -19.17
C SER A 182 -9.45 19.53 -20.11
N SER A 183 -9.17 18.30 -19.66
CA SER A 183 -9.34 17.08 -20.47
C SER A 183 -10.69 16.41 -20.21
N LEU A 184 -11.06 15.44 -21.06
CA LEU A 184 -12.31 14.67 -20.91
C LEU A 184 -12.43 13.99 -19.53
N GLN A 185 -11.30 13.49 -19.03
CA GLN A 185 -11.21 12.78 -17.74
C GLN A 185 -11.10 13.74 -16.55
N LYS A 186 -10.89 15.05 -16.78
CA LYS A 186 -10.79 16.10 -15.76
C LYS A 186 -9.87 15.74 -14.57
N PRO A 187 -8.60 15.38 -14.81
CA PRO A 187 -7.67 15.04 -13.74
C PRO A 187 -7.44 16.24 -12.82
N LYS A 188 -7.25 15.94 -11.53
CA LYS A 188 -7.04 16.91 -10.46
C LYS A 188 -5.55 16.94 -10.12
N LYS A 189 -4.93 18.12 -10.25
CA LYS A 189 -3.51 18.36 -9.98
C LYS A 189 -3.33 19.04 -8.63
#